data_AF-A0A849I7Q7-F1
#
_entry.id   AF-A0A849I7Q7-F1
#
_cell.length_a   1.000
_cell.length_b   1.000
_cell.length_c   1.000
_cell.angle_alpha   90.00
_cell.angle_beta   90.00
_cell.angle_gamma   90.00
#
_symmetry.space_group_name_H-M   'P 1'
#
loop_
_entity.id
_entity.type
_entity.pdbx_description
1 polymer ?
#
loop_
_entity_poly.entity_id
_entity_poly.type
_entity_poly.pdbx_seq_one_letter_code
_entity_poly.pdbx_strand_id
1 'polypeptide(L)'
;MSRNLTHALVETALEAGEAAANSAVTIAARLPILAHCLVRPSADGLAEWHGATSEKVVAAWEGAMEACMAWNAMMWRALAAPVTPAGMAHEALVLVRAASRPGHARVRANAARLGRY
;
A
#
# COMPACT_ATOMS: atom_id res chain seq x y z
N MET A 1 10.46 25.49 0.93
CA MET A 1 10.78 24.13 0.43
C MET A 1 10.82 23.09 1.54
N SER A 2 11.58 23.28 2.62
CA SER A 2 11.63 22.34 3.78
C SER A 2 10.25 21.99 4.36
N ARG A 3 9.34 22.96 4.51
CA ARG A 3 7.99 22.74 5.07
C ARG A 3 7.14 21.72 4.29
N ASN A 4 7.24 21.69 2.96
CA ASN A 4 6.46 20.76 2.12
C ASN A 4 7.00 19.32 2.24
N LEU A 5 8.32 19.18 2.37
CA LEU A 5 8.95 17.88 2.59
C LEU A 5 8.59 17.32 3.97
N THR A 6 8.66 18.13 5.02
CA THR A 6 8.26 17.72 6.37
C THR A 6 6.80 17.30 6.43
N HIS A 7 5.89 18.06 5.80
CA HIS A 7 4.48 17.70 5.73
C HIS A 7 4.26 16.36 5.00
N ALA A 8 4.90 16.17 3.85
CA ALA A 8 4.82 14.93 3.09
C ALA A 8 5.35 13.72 3.88
N LEU A 9 6.43 13.89 4.64
CA LEU A 9 6.97 12.85 5.52
C LEU A 9 5.99 12.49 6.64
N VAL A 10 5.42 13.47 7.33
CA VAL A 10 4.45 13.24 8.41
C VAL A 10 3.20 12.53 7.89
N GLU A 11 2.64 12.97 6.76
CA GLU A 11 1.48 12.30 6.15
C GLU A 11 1.81 10.86 5.76
N THR A 12 2.96 10.62 5.12
CA THR A 12 3.37 9.28 4.71
C THR A 12 3.57 8.36 5.92
N ALA A 13 4.12 8.88 7.01
CA ALA A 13 4.31 8.14 8.25
C ALA A 13 2.96 7.76 8.91
N LEU A 14 1.98 8.67 8.93
CA LEU A 14 0.65 8.40 9.46
C LEU A 14 -0.08 7.35 8.61
N GLU A 15 0.00 7.46 7.28
CA GLU A 15 -0.58 6.47 6.36
C GLU A 15 0.04 5.08 6.54
N ALA A 16 1.38 5.01 6.70
CA ALA A 16 2.07 3.76 6.96
C ALA A 16 1.65 3.14 8.31
N GLY A 17 1.50 3.96 9.35
CA GLY A 17 1.01 3.52 10.66
C GLY A 17 -0.42 2.95 10.59
N GLU A 18 -1.32 3.63 9.88
CA GLU A 18 -2.69 3.15 9.68
C GLU A 18 -2.72 1.84 8.87
N ALA A 19 -1.92 1.75 7.81
CA ALA A 19 -1.79 0.54 7.01
C ALA A 19 -1.23 -0.64 7.83
N ALA A 20 -0.28 -0.38 8.74
CA ALA A 20 0.26 -1.40 9.65
C ALA A 20 -0.82 -1.93 10.61
N ALA A 21 -1.60 -1.04 11.23
CA ALA A 21 -2.70 -1.43 12.12
C ALA A 21 -3.77 -2.24 11.38
N ASN A 22 -4.22 -1.78 10.21
CA ASN A 22 -5.21 -2.49 9.39
C ASN A 22 -4.67 -3.85 8.89
N SER A 23 -3.37 -3.94 8.59
CA SER A 23 -2.72 -5.21 8.24
C SER A 23 -2.73 -6.19 9.41
N ALA A 24 -2.44 -5.72 10.62
CA ALA A 24 -2.46 -6.56 11.82
C ALA A 24 -3.85 -7.13 12.07
N VAL A 25 -4.91 -6.32 11.97
CA VAL A 25 -6.32 -6.78 12.08
C VAL A 25 -6.63 -7.83 11.02
N THR A 26 -6.26 -7.56 9.76
CA THR A 26 -6.48 -8.48 8.64
C THR A 26 -5.78 -9.82 8.86
N ILE A 27 -4.51 -9.81 9.29
CA ILE A 27 -3.72 -11.01 9.57
C ILE A 27 -4.34 -11.78 10.72
N ALA A 28 -4.65 -11.12 11.84
CA ALA A 28 -5.25 -11.75 13.02
C ALA A 28 -6.57 -12.44 12.68
N ALA A 29 -7.43 -11.80 11.88
CA ALA A 29 -8.71 -12.37 11.47
C ALA A 29 -8.55 -13.56 10.49
N ARG A 30 -7.55 -13.53 9.61
CA ARG A 30 -7.29 -14.61 8.64
C ARG A 30 -6.53 -15.79 9.24
N LEU A 31 -5.77 -15.56 10.32
CA LEU A 31 -4.84 -16.54 10.87
C LEU A 31 -5.49 -17.89 11.24
N PRO A 32 -6.67 -17.97 11.88
CA PRO A 32 -7.27 -19.26 12.23
C PRO A 32 -7.56 -20.14 11.00
N ILE A 33 -8.12 -19.56 9.93
CA ILE A 33 -8.48 -20.29 8.71
C ILE A 33 -7.21 -20.75 7.98
N LEU A 34 -6.21 -19.86 7.87
CA LEU A 34 -4.95 -20.18 7.20
C LEU A 34 -4.12 -21.20 7.99
N ALA A 35 -4.06 -21.07 9.32
CA ALA A 35 -3.35 -22.00 10.21
C ALA A 35 -4.00 -23.39 10.20
N HIS A 36 -5.34 -23.46 10.20
CA HIS A 36 -6.04 -24.73 10.05
C HIS A 36 -5.69 -25.39 8.70
N CYS A 37 -5.66 -24.63 7.61
CA CYS A 37 -5.31 -25.12 6.29
C CYS A 37 -3.88 -25.67 6.18
N LEU A 38 -2.93 -25.14 6.96
CA LEU A 38 -1.54 -25.64 7.00
C LEU A 38 -1.43 -27.01 7.65
N VAL A 39 -2.29 -27.29 8.64
CA VAL A 39 -2.33 -28.60 9.34
C VAL A 39 -3.15 -29.61 8.54
N ARG A 40 -4.30 -29.17 8.03
CA ARG A 40 -5.21 -29.98 7.22
C ARG A 40 -5.74 -29.14 6.06
N PRO A 41 -5.35 -29.43 4.81
CA PRO A 41 -5.89 -28.74 3.65
C PRO A 41 -7.42 -28.81 3.63
N SER A 42 -8.05 -27.66 3.43
CA SER A 42 -9.50 -27.51 3.32
C SER A 42 -9.83 -26.60 2.13
N ALA A 43 -11.01 -26.79 1.54
CA ALA A 43 -11.45 -25.96 0.42
C ALA A 43 -11.52 -24.47 0.81
N ASP A 44 -12.05 -24.18 2.00
CA ASP A 44 -12.16 -22.82 2.53
C ASP A 44 -10.79 -22.18 2.78
N GLY A 45 -9.86 -22.95 3.32
CA GLY A 45 -8.49 -22.49 3.54
C GLY A 45 -7.75 -22.17 2.25
N LEU A 46 -7.87 -23.03 1.23
CA LEU A 46 -7.29 -22.80 -0.09
C LEU A 46 -7.94 -21.61 -0.81
N ALA A 47 -9.26 -21.45 -0.69
CA ALA A 47 -9.98 -20.31 -1.23
C ALA A 47 -9.52 -18.99 -0.58
N GLU A 48 -9.34 -18.96 0.74
CA GLU A 48 -8.83 -17.77 1.44
C GLU A 48 -7.37 -17.48 1.08
N TRP A 49 -6.51 -18.49 0.95
CA TRP A 49 -5.14 -18.33 0.46
C TRP A 49 -5.09 -17.72 -0.94
N HIS A 50 -5.92 -18.24 -1.85
CA HIS A 50 -6.00 -17.74 -3.22
C HIS A 50 -6.57 -16.32 -3.28
N GLY A 51 -7.62 -16.03 -2.49
CA GLY A 51 -8.20 -14.69 -2.36
C GLY A 51 -7.19 -13.67 -1.82
N ALA A 52 -6.52 -14.00 -0.71
CA ALA A 52 -5.51 -13.14 -0.11
C ALA A 52 -4.32 -12.89 -1.05
N THR A 53 -3.94 -13.87 -1.88
CA THR A 53 -2.88 -13.72 -2.88
C THR A 53 -3.33 -12.84 -4.03
N SER A 54 -4.53 -13.08 -4.56
CA SER A 54 -5.11 -12.30 -5.65
C SER A 54 -5.26 -10.82 -5.27
N GLU A 55 -5.70 -10.54 -4.04
CA GLU A 55 -5.80 -9.17 -3.51
C GLU A 55 -4.44 -8.44 -3.55
N LYS A 56 -3.35 -9.12 -3.17
CA LYS A 56 -1.99 -8.55 -3.19
C LYS A 56 -1.50 -8.29 -4.60
N VAL A 57 -1.73 -9.24 -5.52
CA VAL A 57 -1.31 -9.12 -6.92
C VAL A 57 -2.03 -7.95 -7.60
N VAL A 58 -3.36 -7.84 -7.41
CA VAL A 58 -4.14 -6.72 -7.97
C VAL A 58 -3.65 -5.38 -7.43
N ALA A 59 -3.47 -5.26 -6.10
CA ALA A 59 -2.98 -4.03 -5.50
C ALA A 59 -1.54 -3.67 -5.97
N ALA A 60 -0.68 -4.67 -6.18
CA ALA A 60 0.66 -4.45 -6.72
C ALA A 60 0.63 -3.94 -8.17
N TRP A 61 -0.28 -4.48 -9.00
CA TRP A 61 -0.44 -4.02 -10.39
C TRP A 61 -1.01 -2.60 -10.46
N GLU A 62 -2.05 -2.30 -9.69
CA GLU A 62 -2.61 -0.95 -9.55
C GLU A 62 -1.53 0.03 -9.06
N GLY A 63 -0.74 -0.37 -8.04
CA GLY A 63 0.35 0.44 -7.50
C GLY A 63 1.46 0.70 -8.52
N ALA A 64 1.80 -0.29 -9.34
CA ALA A 64 2.78 -0.13 -10.41
C ALA A 64 2.31 0.89 -11.46
N MET A 65 1.04 0.85 -11.86
CA MET A 65 0.47 1.82 -12.80
C MET A 65 0.49 3.24 -12.23
N GLU A 66 0.07 3.41 -10.96
CA GLU A 66 0.12 4.70 -10.26
C GLU A 66 1.55 5.23 -10.14
N ALA A 67 2.52 4.36 -9.83
CA ALA A 67 3.93 4.71 -9.78
C ALA A 67 4.46 5.18 -11.14
N CYS A 68 4.09 4.49 -12.23
CA CYS A 68 4.45 4.89 -13.59
C CYS A 68 3.89 6.28 -13.94
N MET A 69 2.64 6.57 -13.57
CA MET A 69 2.04 7.89 -13.79
C MET A 69 2.75 8.98 -12.98
N ALA A 70 3.02 8.72 -11.70
CA ALA A 70 3.74 9.65 -10.83
C ALA A 70 5.18 9.92 -11.32
N TRP A 71 5.88 8.87 -11.76
CA TRP A 71 7.22 8.98 -12.35
C TRP A 71 7.22 9.84 -13.61
N ASN A 72 6.29 9.59 -14.54
CA ASN A 72 6.17 10.40 -15.75
C ASN A 72 5.88 11.87 -15.41
N ALA A 73 5.01 12.14 -14.45
CA ALA A 73 4.73 13.50 -14.00
C ALA A 73 5.97 14.19 -13.40
N MET A 74 6.77 13.47 -12.61
CA MET A 74 8.05 13.97 -12.09
C MET A 74 9.02 14.31 -13.23
N MET A 75 9.15 13.44 -14.23
CA MET A 75 10.03 13.68 -15.39
C MET A 75 9.62 14.93 -16.17
N TRP A 76 8.32 15.14 -16.40
CA TRP A 76 7.83 16.37 -17.05
C TRP A 76 8.16 17.63 -16.23
N ARG A 77 8.01 17.57 -14.90
CA ARG A 77 8.39 18.69 -14.02
C ARG A 77 9.90 18.96 -14.04
N ALA A 78 10.72 17.92 -14.06
CA ALA A 78 12.17 18.03 -14.13
C ALA A 78 12.67 18.65 -15.44
N LEU A 79 11.93 18.47 -16.54
CA LEU A 79 12.22 19.14 -17.82
C LEU A 79 11.87 20.63 -17.79
N ALA A 80 10.86 21.03 -17.02
CA ALA A 80 10.36 22.39 -16.97
C ALA A 80 11.11 23.32 -16.00
N ALA A 81 11.82 22.77 -15.00
CA ALA A 81 12.51 23.56 -13.98
C ALA A 81 13.76 22.85 -13.42
N PRO A 82 14.76 23.62 -12.91
CA PRO A 82 15.94 23.04 -12.28
C PRO A 82 15.58 22.17 -11.08
N VAL A 83 16.12 20.95 -11.08
CA VAL A 83 15.89 19.98 -10.01
C VAL A 83 16.80 20.27 -8.82
N THR A 84 16.21 20.40 -7.63
CA THR A 84 16.95 20.56 -6.38
C THR A 84 16.93 19.26 -5.56
N PRO A 85 17.92 19.00 -4.69
CA PRO A 85 17.95 17.79 -3.87
C PRO A 85 16.70 17.60 -3.00
N ALA A 86 16.22 18.67 -2.35
CA ALA A 86 14.99 18.62 -1.57
C ALA A 86 13.73 18.45 -2.43
N GLY A 87 13.74 18.95 -3.68
CA GLY A 87 12.70 18.69 -4.66
C GLY A 87 12.65 17.21 -5.07
N MET A 88 13.80 16.59 -5.34
CA MET A 88 13.87 15.14 -5.62
C MET A 88 13.38 14.30 -4.44
N ALA A 89 13.77 14.65 -3.21
CA ALA A 89 13.31 13.94 -2.02
C ALA A 89 11.78 14.02 -1.88
N HIS A 90 11.18 15.17 -2.17
CA HIS A 90 9.73 15.34 -2.15
C HIS A 90 9.05 14.51 -3.24
N GLU A 91 9.54 14.56 -4.48
CA GLU A 91 8.99 13.78 -5.61
C GLU A 91 9.13 12.27 -5.39
N ALA A 92 10.22 11.81 -4.78
CA ALA A 92 10.39 10.42 -4.38
C ALA A 92 9.30 9.98 -3.38
N LEU A 93 8.95 10.82 -2.40
CA LEU A 93 7.86 10.53 -1.48
C LEU A 93 6.50 10.51 -2.18
N VAL A 94 6.25 11.43 -3.12
CA VAL A 94 5.03 11.44 -3.93
C VAL A 94 4.89 10.13 -4.71
N LEU A 95 5.98 9.65 -5.33
CA LEU A 95 6.00 8.39 -6.04
C LEU A 95 5.72 7.21 -5.11
N VAL A 96 6.41 7.12 -3.98
CA VAL A 96 6.20 6.04 -3.00
C VAL A 96 4.76 6.01 -2.51
N ARG A 97 4.18 7.19 -2.21
CA ARG A 97 2.78 7.32 -1.79
C ARG A 97 1.80 6.91 -2.88
N ALA A 98 2.06 7.29 -4.14
CA ALA A 98 1.25 6.86 -5.27
C ALA A 98 1.29 5.33 -5.43
N ALA A 99 2.48 4.74 -5.34
CA ALA A 99 2.69 3.30 -5.46
C ALA A 99 2.02 2.50 -4.34
N SER A 100 2.02 3.02 -3.11
CA SER A 100 1.47 2.32 -1.93
C SER A 100 -0.04 2.51 -1.75
N ARG A 101 -0.62 3.56 -2.34
CA ARG A 101 -2.03 3.94 -2.16
C ARG A 101 -3.02 2.78 -2.41
N PRO A 102 -2.93 2.00 -3.50
CA PRO A 102 -3.87 0.89 -3.72
C PRO A 102 -3.76 -0.20 -2.66
N GLY A 103 -2.53 -0.50 -2.21
CA GLY A 103 -2.27 -1.42 -1.10
C GLY A 103 -2.91 -0.94 0.21
N HIS A 104 -2.70 0.33 0.58
CA HIS A 104 -3.31 0.91 1.79
C HIS A 104 -4.84 0.87 1.74
N ALA A 105 -5.44 1.23 0.60
CA ALA A 105 -6.88 1.19 0.40
C ALA A 105 -7.44 -0.23 0.56
N ARG A 106 -6.77 -1.23 -0.01
CA ARG A 106 -7.18 -2.64 0.09
C ARG A 106 -7.06 -3.17 1.51
N VAL A 107 -5.96 -2.87 2.20
CA VAL A 107 -5.75 -3.30 3.58
C VAL A 107 -6.79 -2.68 4.51
N ARG A 108 -7.14 -1.40 4.33
CA ARG A 108 -8.24 -0.75 5.07
C ARG A 108 -9.58 -1.42 4.79
N ALA A 109 -9.91 -1.68 3.53
CA ALA A 109 -11.16 -2.34 3.15
C ALA A 109 -11.25 -3.77 3.74
N ASN A 110 -10.16 -4.51 3.72
CA ASN A 110 -10.07 -5.84 4.33
C ASN A 110 -10.25 -5.80 5.84
N ALA A 111 -9.58 -4.89 6.53
CA ALA A 111 -9.74 -4.70 7.97
C ALA A 111 -11.20 -4.36 8.32
N ALA A 112 -11.84 -3.47 7.54
CA ALA A 112 -13.25 -3.11 7.74
C ALA A 112 -14.22 -4.27 7.46
N ARG A 113 -13.91 -5.14 6.48
CA ARG A 113 -14.71 -6.35 6.18
C ARG A 113 -14.57 -7.39 7.28
N LEU A 114 -13.35 -7.63 7.75
CA LEU A 114 -13.02 -8.70 8.68
C LEU A 114 -13.29 -8.31 10.14
N GLY A 115 -13.15 -7.03 10.51
CA GLY A 115 -13.45 -6.54 11.86
C GLY A 115 -14.94 -6.41 12.18
N ARG A 116 -15.83 -6.78 11.25
CA ARG A 116 -17.29 -6.88 11.49
C ARG A 116 -17.73 -8.27 11.94
N TYR A 117 -16.82 -9.24 11.93
CA TYR A 117 -17.02 -10.61 12.42
C TYR A 117 -16.38 -10.75 13.80
#